data_AF-A0A367K7E5-F1
#
_entry.id   AF-A0A367K7E5-F1
#
_cell.length_a   1.000
_cell.length_b   1.000
_cell.length_c   1.000
_cell.angle_alpha   90.00
_cell.angle_beta   90.00
_cell.angle_gamma   90.00
#
_symmetry.space_group_name_H-M   'P 1'
#
loop_
_entity.id
_entity.type
_entity.pdbx_description
1 polymer ?
#
loop_
_entity_poly.entity_id
_entity_poly.type
_entity_poly.pdbx_seq_one_letter_code
_entity_poly.pdbx_strand_id
1 'polypeptide(L)'
;MTNKEKDGLPLIVFIPIIICAICILVLLDIRKKRNDPQINDDQDHVFDETNHPNVSSEEDNGEGSSTAVRVKKIGKKRGEKLKRKEQMRQYREYMDQQREIRRAQEEIAEEEFRRKRIEDSIKRQDELQKLRKEKEKKAKQEQKEELKKQQLQEKDAKKKQARFGKYSHKVKQWVKDKKLCDLDQLSASIGLEKQDIIDILKQLTRLRKIE
;
A
#
# COMPACT_ATOMS: atom_id res chain seq x y z
N MET A 1 -48.80 -0.71 -7.13
CA MET A 1 -47.73 0.29 -7.21
C MET A 1 -47.20 0.50 -5.81
N THR A 2 -46.10 -0.17 -5.46
CA THR A 2 -45.53 -0.19 -4.11
C THR A 2 -44.44 0.87 -4.00
N ASN A 3 -44.77 1.98 -3.34
CA ASN A 3 -43.79 2.97 -2.91
C ASN A 3 -42.95 2.35 -1.78
N LYS A 4 -41.75 1.87 -2.10
CA LYS A 4 -40.74 1.54 -1.08
C LYS A 4 -40.13 2.85 -0.62
N GLU A 5 -40.71 3.40 0.44
CA GLU A 5 -40.06 4.38 1.31
C GLU A 5 -38.74 3.76 1.79
N LYS A 6 -37.64 4.44 1.46
CA LYS A 6 -36.32 4.05 1.96
C LYS A 6 -36.22 4.64 3.35
N ASP A 7 -36.51 3.83 4.36
CA ASP A 7 -36.18 4.10 5.76
C ASP A 7 -34.65 4.10 5.91
N GLY A 8 -34.01 5.14 5.38
CA GLY A 8 -32.61 5.42 5.61
C GLY A 8 -32.47 5.94 7.03
N LEU A 9 -31.73 5.21 7.87
CA LEU A 9 -31.36 5.67 9.20
C LEU A 9 -30.82 7.12 9.11
N PRO A 10 -31.32 8.05 9.94
CA PRO A 10 -30.98 9.46 9.83
C PRO A 10 -29.47 9.63 9.98
N LEU A 11 -28.86 10.34 9.02
CA LEU A 11 -27.41 10.59 8.95
C LEU A 11 -26.82 11.13 10.26
N ILE A 12 -27.66 11.77 11.09
CA ILE A 12 -27.36 12.30 12.42
C ILE A 12 -26.80 11.23 13.37
N VAL A 13 -27.23 9.96 13.26
CA VAL A 13 -26.74 8.86 14.12
C VAL A 13 -25.28 8.51 13.82
N PHE A 14 -24.80 8.78 12.60
CA PHE A 14 -23.43 8.45 12.19
C PHE A 14 -22.41 9.52 12.59
N ILE A 15 -22.83 10.74 12.90
CA ILE A 15 -21.94 11.84 13.30
C ILE A 15 -21.05 11.46 14.50
N PRO A 16 -21.57 10.94 15.64
CA PRO A 16 -20.72 10.55 16.76
C PRO A 16 -19.79 9.37 16.43
N ILE A 17 -20.23 8.43 15.59
CA ILE A 17 -19.43 7.26 15.18
C ILE A 17 -18.24 7.71 14.31
N ILE A 18 -18.48 8.65 13.38
CA ILE A 18 -17.43 9.21 12.52
C ILE A 18 -16.41 10.00 13.35
N ILE A 19 -16.86 10.83 14.30
CA ILE A 19 -15.98 11.57 15.20
C ILE A 19 -15.12 10.60 16.03
N CYS A 20 -15.71 9.54 16.56
CA CYS A 20 -15.00 8.53 17.35
C CYS A 20 -13.94 7.80 16.50
N ALA A 21 -14.25 7.45 15.24
CA ALA A 21 -13.30 6.82 14.33
C ALA A 21 -12.12 7.75 13.98
N ILE A 22 -12.38 9.05 13.76
CA ILE A 22 -11.32 10.05 13.49
C ILE A 22 -10.39 10.18 14.71
N CYS A 23 -10.94 10.25 15.93
CA CYS A 23 -10.14 10.32 17.16
C CYS A 23 -9.22 9.11 17.31
N ILE A 24 -9.70 7.89 17.03
CA ILE A 24 -8.88 6.67 17.10
C ILE A 24 -7.74 6.73 16.06
N LEU A 25 -8.03 7.17 14.83
CA LEU A 25 -7.00 7.30 13.79
C LEU A 25 -5.91 8.30 14.17
N VAL A 26 -6.27 9.44 14.75
CA VAL A 26 -5.31 10.44 15.25
C VAL A 26 -4.44 9.86 16.37
N LEU A 27 -5.03 9.12 17.32
CA LEU A 27 -4.29 8.47 18.40
C LEU A 27 -3.31 7.39 17.89
N LEU A 28 -3.71 6.64 16.85
CA LEU A 28 -2.84 5.65 16.21
C LEU A 28 -1.68 6.30 15.46
N ASP A 29 -1.90 7.44 14.80
CA ASP A 29 -0.86 8.16 14.08
C ASP A 29 0.20 8.74 15.04
N ILE A 30 -0.25 9.31 16.17
CA ILE A 30 0.63 9.76 17.25
C ILE A 30 1.45 8.60 17.82
N ARG A 31 0.83 7.42 18.01
CA ARG A 31 1.52 6.24 18.53
C ARG A 31 2.53 5.67 17.54
N LYS A 32 2.21 5.69 16.24
CA LYS A 32 3.12 5.25 15.17
C LYS A 32 4.35 6.16 15.09
N LYS A 33 4.16 7.48 15.18
CA LYS A 33 5.25 8.45 15.18
C LYS A 33 6.16 8.37 16.42
N ARG A 34 5.66 7.85 17.55
CA ARG A 34 6.47 7.54 18.75
C ARG A 34 7.22 6.21 18.68
N ASN A 35 6.78 5.29 17.81
CA ASN A 35 7.36 3.95 17.66
C ASN A 35 8.38 3.86 16.51
N ASP A 36 8.73 4.97 15.85
CA ASP A 36 9.93 5.08 15.03
C ASP A 36 11.07 5.66 15.89
N PRO A 37 11.88 4.83 16.59
CA PRO A 37 13.13 5.29 17.18
C PRO A 37 14.14 5.47 16.04
N GLN A 38 14.17 6.66 15.46
CA GLN A 38 15.26 7.08 14.60
C GLN A 38 16.12 8.11 15.34
N ILE A 39 16.91 7.62 16.31
CA ILE A 39 17.99 8.28 17.08
C ILE A 39 18.81 7.09 17.66
N ASN A 40 20.06 6.76 17.37
CA ASN A 40 21.18 7.35 16.62
C ASN A 40 22.06 6.18 16.14
N ASP A 41 22.38 6.15 14.84
CA ASP A 41 23.72 5.77 14.40
C ASP A 41 24.70 6.85 14.90
N ASP A 42 25.94 6.47 15.18
CA ASP A 42 27.05 7.28 15.70
C ASP A 42 27.20 7.30 17.24
N GLN A 43 27.65 6.18 17.80
CA GLN A 43 28.81 6.24 18.70
C GLN A 43 29.58 4.93 18.72
N ASP A 44 30.76 5.00 18.12
CA ASP A 44 31.87 4.07 18.28
C ASP A 44 32.09 3.69 19.74
N HIS A 45 31.89 2.41 20.06
CA HIS A 45 32.63 1.78 21.14
C HIS A 45 33.22 0.47 20.61
N VAL A 46 34.31 0.65 19.87
CA VAL A 46 35.41 -0.32 19.81
C VAL A 46 35.89 -0.51 21.25
N PHE A 47 35.39 -1.53 21.93
CA PHE A 47 36.05 -2.07 23.11
C PHE A 47 37.07 -3.11 22.63
N ASP A 48 38.25 -2.61 22.26
CA ASP A 48 39.49 -3.36 22.24
C ASP A 48 39.84 -3.68 23.69
N GLU A 49 39.30 -4.79 24.22
CA GLU A 49 39.82 -5.36 25.46
C GLU A 49 40.93 -6.34 25.10
N THR A 50 42.10 -5.74 24.96
CA THR A 50 43.42 -6.35 24.88
C THR A 50 43.66 -7.24 26.09
N ASN A 51 43.21 -8.50 26.04
CA ASN A 51 43.53 -9.48 27.08
C ASN A 51 44.87 -10.15 26.75
N HIS A 52 45.93 -9.44 27.15
CA HIS A 52 47.31 -9.91 27.19
C HIS A 52 47.53 -10.68 28.51
N PRO A 53 47.79 -12.00 28.49
CA PRO A 53 48.67 -12.58 29.48
C PRO A 53 50.08 -12.59 28.89
N ASN A 54 50.82 -11.55 29.27
CA ASN A 54 52.27 -11.61 29.40
C ASN A 54 52.65 -12.89 30.14
N VAL A 55 53.25 -13.85 29.43
CA VAL A 55 54.20 -14.79 30.03
C VAL A 55 55.39 -14.89 29.09
N SER A 56 56.31 -13.96 29.31
CA SER A 56 57.73 -14.11 29.04
C SER A 56 58.20 -15.51 29.47
N SER A 57 58.84 -16.23 28.56
CA SER A 57 60.08 -16.93 28.87
C SER A 57 60.78 -17.29 27.57
N GLU A 58 61.84 -16.54 27.33
CA GLU A 58 62.96 -16.86 26.47
C GLU A 58 63.43 -18.30 26.66
N GLU A 59 63.83 -18.93 25.55
CA GLU A 59 65.00 -19.82 25.39
C GLU A 59 64.75 -20.63 24.09
N ASP A 60 65.37 -20.24 22.99
CA ASP A 60 66.76 -20.56 22.65
C ASP A 60 66.83 -21.80 21.72
N ASN A 61 67.62 -21.60 20.67
CA ASN A 61 68.25 -22.57 19.80
C ASN A 61 67.43 -23.41 18.79
N GLY A 62 67.54 -22.97 17.53
CA GLY A 62 68.29 -23.77 16.56
C GLY A 62 67.47 -24.36 15.42
N GLU A 63 67.20 -23.57 14.37
CA GLU A 63 66.87 -24.10 13.05
C GLU A 63 68.12 -24.67 12.37
N GLY A 64 68.49 -25.87 12.81
CA GLY A 64 69.37 -26.78 12.08
C GLY A 64 68.58 -27.51 11.01
N SER A 65 68.61 -26.96 9.80
CA SER A 65 68.25 -27.60 8.55
C SER A 65 68.97 -28.95 8.36
N SER A 66 68.25 -29.88 7.73
CA SER A 66 68.73 -31.03 6.97
C SER A 66 69.06 -32.36 7.67
N THR A 67 68.69 -33.41 6.95
CA THR A 67 69.28 -34.77 6.88
C THR A 67 68.72 -35.90 7.77
N ALA A 68 68.29 -36.95 7.06
CA ALA A 68 68.24 -38.36 7.44
C ALA A 68 67.31 -38.76 8.59
N VAL A 69 66.20 -39.41 8.21
CA VAL A 69 65.29 -40.17 9.09
C VAL A 69 66.05 -41.38 9.69
N ARG A 70 66.89 -41.13 10.70
CA ARG A 70 67.28 -42.15 11.68
C ARG A 70 66.39 -41.96 12.89
N VAL A 71 65.44 -42.87 13.07
CA VAL A 71 64.51 -42.89 14.21
C VAL A 71 65.30 -43.18 15.49
N LYS A 72 65.90 -42.14 16.07
CA LYS A 72 66.49 -42.22 17.41
C LYS A 72 65.34 -42.42 18.39
N LYS A 73 65.41 -43.48 19.21
CA LYS A 73 64.47 -43.71 20.32
C LYS A 73 64.42 -42.46 21.19
N ILE A 74 63.35 -41.70 21.06
CA ILE A 74 63.07 -40.56 21.93
C ILE A 74 62.94 -41.10 23.35
N GLY A 75 63.75 -40.61 24.28
CA GLY A 75 63.66 -41.01 25.68
C GLY A 75 62.26 -40.78 26.24
N LYS A 76 61.79 -41.67 27.13
CA LYS A 76 60.41 -41.70 27.66
C LYS A 76 59.85 -40.32 28.04
N LYS A 77 60.65 -39.46 28.68
CA LYS A 77 60.27 -38.09 29.07
C LYS A 77 60.01 -37.13 27.90
N ARG A 78 60.78 -37.22 26.81
CA ARG A 78 60.57 -36.39 25.61
C ARG A 78 59.35 -36.84 24.81
N GLY A 79 59.08 -38.15 24.76
CA GLY A 79 57.90 -38.68 24.07
C GLY A 79 56.59 -38.25 24.74
N GLU A 80 56.56 -38.24 26.07
CA GLU A 80 55.38 -37.79 26.83
C GLU A 80 55.11 -36.28 26.68
N LYS A 81 56.16 -35.44 26.71
CA LYS A 81 56.03 -33.99 26.45
C LYS A 81 55.50 -33.71 25.04
N LEU A 82 55.89 -34.51 24.04
CA LEU A 82 55.42 -34.37 22.66
C LEU A 82 53.94 -34.74 22.53
N LYS A 83 53.51 -35.85 23.15
CA LYS A 83 52.09 -36.24 23.21
C LYS A 83 51.22 -35.18 23.90
N ARG A 84 51.70 -34.57 24.99
CA ARG A 84 50.96 -33.50 25.68
C ARG A 84 50.83 -32.23 24.83
N LYS A 85 51.87 -31.88 24.06
CA LYS A 85 51.80 -30.76 23.09
C LYS A 85 50.83 -31.05 21.94
N GLU A 86 50.81 -32.28 21.45
CA GLU A 86 49.90 -32.70 20.38
C GLU A 86 48.43 -32.68 20.83
N GLN A 87 48.14 -33.17 22.04
CA GLN A 87 46.79 -33.08 22.63
C GLN A 87 46.35 -31.62 22.82
N MET A 88 47.25 -30.74 23.26
CA MET A 88 46.95 -29.30 23.37
C MET A 88 46.67 -28.65 22.00
N ARG A 89 47.38 -29.08 20.96
CA ARG A 89 47.16 -28.59 19.59
C ARG A 89 45.79 -29.06 19.06
N GLN A 90 45.49 -30.34 19.20
CA GLN A 90 44.19 -30.91 18.81
C GLN A 90 43.03 -30.24 19.54
N TYR A 91 43.19 -29.95 20.84
CA TYR A 91 42.16 -29.25 21.61
C TYR A 91 41.93 -27.81 21.12
N ARG A 92 42.99 -27.08 20.77
CA ARG A 92 42.86 -25.74 20.18
C ARG A 92 42.15 -25.79 18.82
N GLU A 93 42.59 -26.68 17.94
CA GLU A 93 41.98 -26.87 16.62
C GLU A 93 40.49 -27.23 16.74
N TYR A 94 40.12 -28.08 17.70
CA TYR A 94 38.72 -28.40 17.98
C TYR A 94 37.91 -27.18 18.46
N MET A 95 38.47 -26.37 19.36
CA MET A 95 37.81 -25.15 19.84
C MET A 95 37.67 -24.09 18.75
N ASP A 96 38.65 -24.00 17.85
CA ASP A 96 38.60 -23.10 16.70
C ASP A 96 37.53 -23.56 15.69
N GLN A 97 37.44 -24.86 15.41
CA GLN A 97 36.36 -25.43 14.60
C GLN A 97 34.98 -25.14 15.20
N GLN A 98 34.83 -25.24 16.53
CA GLN A 98 33.57 -24.88 17.21
C GLN A 98 33.21 -23.39 17.01
N ARG A 99 34.19 -22.48 17.01
CA ARG A 99 33.95 -21.06 16.75
C ARG A 99 33.63 -20.79 15.29
N GLU A 100 34.28 -21.49 14.36
CA GLU A 100 34.02 -21.39 12.93
C GLU A 100 32.61 -21.88 12.59
N ILE A 101 32.17 -22.99 13.18
CA ILE A 101 30.81 -23.50 12.99
C ILE A 101 29.76 -22.50 13.48
N ARG A 102 29.98 -21.83 14.63
CA ARG A 102 29.06 -20.78 15.11
C ARG A 102 29.04 -19.58 14.18
N ARG A 103 30.21 -19.09 13.76
CA ARG A 103 30.32 -17.97 12.79
C ARG A 103 29.61 -18.30 11.47
N ALA A 104 29.77 -19.52 10.96
CA ALA A 104 29.09 -19.95 9.74
C ALA A 104 27.56 -20.02 9.90
N GLN A 105 27.06 -20.47 11.05
CA GLN A 105 25.62 -20.46 11.34
C GLN A 105 25.05 -19.04 11.44
N GLU A 106 25.78 -18.13 12.08
CA GLU A 106 25.41 -16.72 12.19
C GLU A 106 25.40 -16.03 10.82
N GLU A 107 26.41 -16.29 9.98
CA GLU A 107 26.51 -15.74 8.63
C GLU A 107 25.35 -16.23 7.72
N ILE A 108 25.01 -17.53 7.79
CA ILE A 108 23.85 -18.08 7.06
C ILE A 108 22.55 -17.41 7.53
N ALA A 109 22.35 -17.27 8.84
CA ALA A 109 21.15 -16.63 9.39
C ALA A 109 21.06 -15.14 9.00
N GLU A 110 22.19 -14.43 8.98
CA GLU A 110 22.23 -13.03 8.56
C GLU A 110 21.95 -12.87 7.06
N GLU A 111 22.51 -13.74 6.21
CA GLU A 111 22.22 -13.74 4.79
C GLU A 111 20.74 -14.00 4.51
N GLU A 112 20.14 -14.97 5.18
CA GLU A 112 18.70 -15.26 5.04
C GLU A 112 17.85 -14.06 5.46
N PHE A 113 18.21 -13.39 6.55
CA PHE A 113 17.51 -12.19 7.01
C PHE A 113 17.62 -11.05 5.99
N ARG A 114 18.80 -10.82 5.41
CA ARG A 114 19.02 -9.82 4.37
C ARG A 114 18.22 -10.15 3.09
N ARG A 115 18.26 -11.41 2.64
CA ARG A 115 17.47 -11.86 1.48
C ARG A 115 15.98 -11.65 1.69
N LYS A 116 15.46 -12.04 2.85
CA LYS A 116 14.05 -11.87 3.19
C LYS A 116 13.64 -10.40 3.24
N ARG A 117 14.48 -9.52 3.81
CA ARG A 117 14.22 -8.08 3.85
C ARG A 117 14.15 -7.46 2.46
N ILE A 118 15.04 -7.87 1.55
CA ILE A 118 15.03 -7.43 0.16
C ILE A 118 13.78 -7.96 -0.56
N GLU A 119 13.48 -9.25 -0.44
CA GLU A 119 12.31 -9.87 -1.07
C GLU A 119 11.00 -9.21 -0.61
N ASP A 120 10.84 -8.96 0.68
CA ASP A 120 9.67 -8.27 1.23
C ASP A 120 9.55 -6.83 0.71
N SER A 121 10.68 -6.13 0.54
CA SER A 121 10.68 -4.77 -0.02
C SER A 121 10.22 -4.77 -1.49
N ILE A 122 10.66 -5.74 -2.28
CA ILE A 122 10.27 -5.91 -3.68
C ILE A 122 8.79 -6.26 -3.76
N LYS A 123 8.31 -7.22 -2.96
CA LYS A 123 6.89 -7.60 -2.90
C LYS A 123 5.99 -6.41 -2.60
N ARG A 124 6.34 -5.59 -1.61
CA ARG A 124 5.58 -4.38 -1.26
C ARG A 124 5.56 -3.36 -2.41
N GLN A 125 6.68 -3.16 -3.10
CA GLN A 125 6.73 -2.27 -4.25
C GLN A 125 5.87 -2.78 -5.41
N ASP A 126 5.90 -4.08 -5.70
CA ASP A 126 5.09 -4.71 -6.74
C ASP A 126 3.60 -4.62 -6.44
N GLU A 127 3.19 -4.86 -5.20
CA GLU A 127 1.81 -4.70 -4.75
C GLU A 127 1.33 -3.24 -4.89
N LEU A 128 2.15 -2.28 -4.48
CA LEU A 128 1.84 -0.86 -4.64
C LEU A 128 1.73 -0.46 -6.12
N GLN A 129 2.60 -0.98 -6.99
CA GLN A 129 2.51 -0.72 -8.42
C GLN A 129 1.27 -1.35 -9.05
N LYS A 130 0.89 -2.57 -8.66
CA LYS A 130 -0.35 -3.22 -9.13
C LYS A 130 -1.57 -2.39 -8.73
N LEU A 131 -1.65 -1.96 -7.46
CA LEU A 131 -2.73 -1.10 -6.98
C LEU A 131 -2.81 0.24 -7.71
N ARG A 132 -1.65 0.86 -8.02
CA ARG A 132 -1.62 2.11 -8.82
C ARG A 132 -2.16 1.88 -10.23
N LYS A 133 -1.73 0.80 -10.90
CA LYS A 133 -2.19 0.46 -12.25
C LYS A 133 -3.69 0.16 -12.28
N GLU A 134 -4.22 -0.55 -11.28
CA GLU A 134 -5.66 -0.83 -11.17
C GLU A 134 -6.48 0.44 -10.91
N LYS A 135 -6.03 1.31 -10.01
CA LYS A 135 -6.67 2.61 -9.77
C LYS A 135 -6.68 3.48 -11.01
N GLU A 136 -5.59 3.53 -11.76
CA GLU A 136 -5.50 4.30 -13.00
C GLU A 136 -6.45 3.74 -14.08
N LYS A 137 -6.51 2.41 -14.24
CA LYS A 137 -7.45 1.78 -15.18
C LYS A 137 -8.90 2.07 -14.79
N LYS A 138 -9.24 1.96 -13.50
CA LYS A 138 -10.57 2.25 -12.99
C LYS A 138 -10.96 3.71 -13.20
N ALA A 139 -10.08 4.65 -12.87
CA ALA A 139 -10.31 6.08 -13.09
C ALA A 139 -10.50 6.41 -14.58
N LYS A 140 -9.70 5.81 -15.48
CA LYS A 140 -9.87 5.96 -16.94
C LYS A 140 -11.20 5.40 -17.43
N GLN A 141 -11.70 4.31 -16.85
CA GLN A 141 -13.00 3.76 -17.19
C GLN A 141 -14.15 4.65 -16.69
N GLU A 142 -14.07 5.09 -15.43
CA GLU A 142 -15.06 5.98 -14.82
C GLU A 142 -15.17 7.31 -15.59
N GLN A 143 -14.06 7.94 -15.96
CA GLN A 143 -14.06 9.14 -16.80
C GLN A 143 -14.71 8.93 -18.17
N LYS A 144 -14.48 7.77 -18.80
CA LYS A 144 -15.13 7.43 -20.09
C LYS A 144 -16.64 7.23 -19.93
N GLU A 145 -17.08 6.64 -18.82
CA GLU A 145 -18.50 6.43 -18.53
C GLU A 145 -19.19 7.75 -18.17
N GLU A 146 -18.55 8.61 -17.37
CA GLU A 146 -19.03 9.95 -17.06
C GLU A 146 -19.18 10.81 -18.32
N LEU A 147 -18.18 10.79 -19.20
CA LEU A 147 -18.22 11.54 -20.46
C LEU A 147 -19.36 11.05 -21.37
N LYS A 148 -19.59 9.74 -21.46
CA LYS A 148 -20.75 9.19 -22.19
C LYS A 148 -22.08 9.62 -21.57
N LYS A 149 -22.18 9.64 -20.23
CA LYS A 149 -23.38 10.08 -19.51
C LYS A 149 -23.66 11.56 -19.73
N GLN A 150 -22.63 12.41 -19.71
CA GLN A 150 -22.74 13.84 -20.01
C GLN A 150 -23.18 14.05 -21.46
N GLN A 151 -22.59 13.36 -22.43
CA GLN A 151 -23.01 13.47 -23.83
C GLN A 151 -24.47 13.04 -24.05
N LEU A 152 -24.93 12.01 -23.35
CA LEU A 152 -26.34 11.59 -23.41
C LEU A 152 -27.26 12.66 -22.84
N GLN A 153 -26.91 13.23 -21.68
CA GLN A 153 -27.66 14.31 -21.05
C GLN A 153 -27.71 15.57 -21.93
N GLU A 154 -26.60 15.95 -22.57
CA GLU A 154 -26.56 17.08 -23.50
C GLU A 154 -27.42 16.83 -24.75
N LYS A 155 -27.37 15.61 -25.31
CA LYS A 155 -28.23 15.23 -26.45
C LYS A 155 -29.70 15.30 -26.07
N ASP A 156 -30.08 14.82 -24.89
CA ASP A 156 -31.46 14.86 -24.43
C ASP A 156 -31.91 16.28 -24.11
N ALA A 157 -31.05 17.11 -23.49
CA ALA A 157 -31.31 18.53 -23.29
C ALA A 157 -31.48 19.29 -24.61
N LYS A 158 -30.61 19.05 -25.60
CA LYS A 158 -30.74 19.63 -26.95
C LYS A 158 -32.03 19.19 -27.64
N LYS A 159 -32.41 17.90 -27.56
CA LYS A 159 -33.68 17.41 -28.10
C LYS A 159 -34.87 18.10 -27.42
N LYS A 160 -34.86 18.24 -26.10
CA LYS A 160 -35.90 18.95 -25.33
C LYS A 160 -36.00 20.42 -25.75
N GLN A 161 -34.86 21.12 -25.87
CA GLN A 161 -34.83 22.51 -26.32
C GLN A 161 -35.35 22.67 -27.75
N ALA A 162 -34.99 21.77 -28.67
CA ALA A 162 -35.49 21.77 -30.03
C ALA A 162 -37.01 21.50 -30.10
N ARG A 163 -37.51 20.55 -29.28
CA ARG A 163 -38.96 20.31 -29.14
C ARG A 163 -39.68 21.56 -28.61
N PHE A 164 -39.15 22.18 -27.56
CA PHE A 164 -39.70 23.43 -27.03
C PHE A 164 -39.80 24.52 -28.10
N GLY A 165 -38.73 24.75 -28.87
CA GLY A 165 -38.75 25.73 -29.97
C GLY A 165 -39.84 25.45 -31.01
N LYS A 166 -40.02 24.18 -31.40
CA LYS A 166 -41.00 23.77 -32.42
C LYS A 166 -42.46 23.87 -31.96
N TYR A 167 -42.74 23.52 -30.70
CA TYR A 167 -44.11 23.35 -30.23
C TYR A 167 -44.59 24.45 -29.27
N SER A 168 -43.69 25.27 -28.71
CA SER A 168 -44.04 26.34 -27.76
C SER A 168 -45.13 27.28 -28.28
N HIS A 169 -45.05 27.71 -29.54
CA HIS A 169 -46.05 28.59 -30.14
C HIS A 169 -47.41 27.90 -30.26
N LYS A 170 -47.44 26.65 -30.74
CA LYS A 170 -48.68 25.87 -30.90
C LYS A 170 -49.37 25.62 -29.57
N VAL A 171 -48.61 25.22 -28.54
CA VAL A 171 -49.10 25.04 -27.18
C VAL A 171 -49.66 26.36 -26.63
N LYS A 172 -48.91 27.47 -26.78
CA LYS A 172 -49.34 28.80 -26.32
C LYS A 172 -50.66 29.23 -26.98
N GLN A 173 -50.79 29.06 -28.29
CA GLN A 173 -51.98 29.43 -29.04
C GLN A 173 -53.20 28.61 -28.59
N TRP A 174 -53.04 27.28 -28.47
CA TRP A 174 -54.12 26.40 -28.03
C TRP A 174 -54.62 26.71 -26.61
N VAL A 175 -53.71 27.05 -25.69
CA VAL A 175 -54.04 27.45 -24.32
C VAL A 175 -54.81 28.78 -24.31
N LYS A 176 -54.45 29.74 -25.16
CA LYS A 176 -55.16 31.03 -25.27
C LYS A 176 -56.58 30.85 -25.81
N ASP A 177 -56.78 29.94 -26.75
CA ASP A 177 -58.09 29.73 -27.39
C ASP A 177 -59.08 29.02 -26.47
N LYS A 178 -58.65 27.98 -25.73
CA LYS A 178 -59.57 27.12 -24.96
C LYS A 178 -59.77 27.50 -23.49
N LYS A 179 -58.91 28.36 -22.89
CA LYS A 179 -58.93 28.85 -21.49
C LYS A 179 -58.86 27.77 -20.37
N LEU A 180 -59.58 26.66 -20.50
CA LEU A 180 -59.48 25.45 -19.67
C LEU A 180 -59.08 24.28 -20.56
N CYS A 181 -57.92 23.68 -20.28
CA CYS A 181 -57.30 22.67 -21.13
C CYS A 181 -57.03 21.39 -20.36
N ASP A 182 -57.66 20.29 -20.78
CA ASP A 182 -57.26 18.95 -20.36
C ASP A 182 -55.96 18.54 -21.07
N LEU A 183 -55.00 18.02 -20.29
CA LEU A 183 -53.71 17.56 -20.79
C LEU A 183 -53.84 16.50 -21.88
N ASP A 184 -54.87 15.67 -21.80
CA ASP A 184 -55.09 14.55 -22.71
C ASP A 184 -55.53 15.05 -24.09
N GLN A 185 -56.46 16.02 -24.14
CA GLN A 185 -56.89 16.65 -25.39
C GLN A 185 -55.77 17.45 -26.04
N LEU A 186 -54.98 18.16 -25.23
CA LEU A 186 -53.81 18.90 -25.71
C LEU A 186 -52.76 17.95 -26.29
N SER A 187 -52.51 16.81 -25.63
CA SER A 187 -51.60 15.76 -26.11
C SER A 187 -52.04 15.15 -27.44
N ALA A 188 -53.32 14.83 -27.57
CA ALA A 188 -53.89 14.29 -28.80
C ALA A 188 -53.81 15.29 -29.95
N SER A 189 -54.05 16.58 -29.69
CA SER A 189 -54.04 17.61 -30.74
C SER A 189 -52.65 17.96 -31.28
N ILE A 190 -51.62 17.91 -30.43
CA ILE A 190 -50.24 18.27 -30.81
C ILE A 190 -49.43 17.05 -31.22
N GLY A 191 -49.83 15.84 -30.79
CA GLY A 191 -49.10 14.60 -31.03
C GLY A 191 -47.83 14.49 -30.20
N LEU A 192 -47.85 15.05 -28.99
CA LEU A 192 -46.73 14.96 -28.03
C LEU A 192 -47.14 14.15 -26.81
N GLU A 193 -46.15 13.54 -26.16
CA GLU A 193 -46.35 12.85 -24.90
C GLU A 193 -46.78 13.84 -23.80
N LYS A 194 -47.65 13.41 -22.89
CA LYS A 194 -48.17 14.26 -21.80
C LYS A 194 -47.04 14.92 -21.01
N GLN A 195 -45.95 14.18 -20.77
CA GLN A 195 -44.77 14.64 -20.04
C GLN A 195 -44.08 15.83 -20.74
N ASP A 196 -43.92 15.76 -22.07
CA ASP A 196 -43.29 16.82 -22.86
C ASP A 196 -44.14 18.10 -22.85
N ILE A 197 -45.47 17.97 -22.88
CA ILE A 197 -46.39 19.11 -22.80
C ILE A 197 -46.30 19.78 -21.44
N ILE A 198 -46.25 19.00 -20.36
CA ILE A 198 -46.04 19.53 -19.01
C ILE A 198 -44.71 20.27 -18.92
N ASP A 199 -43.63 19.72 -19.48
CA ASP A 199 -42.31 20.37 -19.49
C ASP A 199 -42.33 21.69 -20.28
N ILE A 200 -42.99 21.71 -21.45
CA ILE A 200 -43.16 22.93 -22.26
C ILE A 200 -44.00 23.97 -21.52
N LEU A 201 -45.12 23.58 -20.92
CA LEU A 201 -45.97 24.47 -20.12
C LEU A 201 -45.20 25.05 -18.93
N LYS A 202 -44.48 24.21 -18.18
CA LYS A 202 -43.62 24.66 -17.07
C LYS A 202 -42.58 25.67 -17.55
N GLN A 203 -41.94 25.45 -18.70
CA GLN A 203 -40.99 26.41 -19.27
C GLN A 203 -41.66 27.71 -19.72
N LEU A 204 -42.85 27.66 -20.35
CA LEU A 204 -43.61 28.84 -20.74
C LEU A 204 -44.07 29.67 -19.52
N THR A 205 -44.50 29.00 -18.45
CA THR A 205 -44.87 29.64 -17.17
C THR A 205 -43.66 30.30 -16.53
N ARG A 206 -42.50 29.62 -16.51
CA ARG A 206 -41.24 30.17 -15.97
C ARG A 206 -40.78 31.42 -16.74
N LEU A 207 -41.01 31.46 -18.05
CA LEU A 207 -40.65 32.60 -18.90
C LEU A 207 -41.67 33.76 -18.84
N ARG A 208 -42.73 33.67 -18.02
CA ARG A 208 -43.87 34.62 -17.99
C ARG A 208 -44.43 34.94 -19.39
N LYS A 209 -44.41 33.96 -20.30
CA LYS A 209 -44.89 34.16 -21.69
C LYS A 209 -46.37 33.82 -21.88
N ILE A 210 -47.10 33.52 -20.81
CA ILE A 210 -48.50 33.05 -20.87
C ILE A 210 -49.53 34.16 -20.62
N GLU A 211 -49.11 35.39 -20.32
CA GLU A 211 -50.01 36.56 -20.35
C GLU A 211 -50.51 36.86 -21.79
#